data_AF-A0A6J2U455-F1
#
_entry.id   AF-A0A6J2U455-F1
#
_cell.length_a   1.000
_cell.length_b   1.000
_cell.length_c   1.000
_cell.angle_alpha   90.00
_cell.angle_beta   90.00
_cell.angle_gamma   90.00
#
_symmetry.space_group_name_H-M   'P 1'
#
loop_
_entity.id
_entity.type
_entity.pdbx_description
1 polymer ?
#
loop_
_entity_poly.entity_id
_entity_poly.type
_entity_poly.pdbx_seq_one_letter_code
_entity_poly.pdbx_strand_id
1 'polypeptide(L)'
;MLRITTHNTKRRSSQSSSQAKIDKIIHQLTTEHRGSIHNRNVILSVEDIRSVCMMAREAFLAQPMCIEVKEPLCVVGDIHGQFDDLLRIFDYNNCPSSRRFLFLGDYVDRGKNSIEVIVLLMCYKLRYPDNLYMLRGNHESEVLNMHYGFYDECKRRYTIKLFKTFVDCYNCMPVAAVISNRIFCCHGGLSPDLSTIEDINHLERPAQIPVKGLLCDLMWSDPENIFGWGKNNRGVSVTFGRDIVERFIRNHDFDLIVRAHQVVEEGFEFFAKRQLITLFSAPNYCGEFDNAGATMNLNSDLKISFHVFSPKIGGRAITNIITVAGPQVRIRNLQSMPTENQPGLGEQLLRYKTRETKKQ
;
A
#
# COMPACT_ATOMS: atom_id res chain seq x y z
N MET A 1 -20.16 38.90 -9.88
CA MET A 1 -19.45 37.91 -10.74
C MET A 1 -17.91 37.92 -10.62
N LEU A 2 -17.24 38.94 -10.03
CA LEU A 2 -15.76 38.99 -9.99
C LEU A 2 -15.04 38.25 -8.83
N ARG A 3 -15.75 37.74 -7.81
CA ARG A 3 -15.14 37.02 -6.67
C ARG A 3 -14.92 35.51 -6.90
N ILE A 4 -15.64 34.91 -7.86
CA ILE A 4 -15.56 33.47 -8.14
C ILE A 4 -14.35 33.14 -9.04
N THR A 5 -14.01 34.05 -9.97
CA THR A 5 -12.91 33.87 -10.92
C THR A 5 -11.52 33.97 -10.29
N THR A 6 -11.33 34.81 -9.25
CA THR A 6 -10.05 35.02 -8.56
C THR A 6 -9.67 33.87 -7.62
N HIS A 7 -10.66 33.21 -7.00
CA HIS A 7 -10.42 31.99 -6.23
C HIS A 7 -10.02 30.80 -7.11
N ASN A 8 -10.63 30.69 -8.29
CA ASN A 8 -10.35 29.59 -9.21
C ASN A 8 -8.98 29.72 -9.90
N THR A 9 -8.54 30.94 -10.19
CA THR A 9 -7.19 31.21 -10.72
C THR A 9 -6.10 31.00 -9.68
N LYS A 10 -6.29 31.44 -8.42
CA LYS A 10 -5.34 31.18 -7.32
C LYS A 10 -5.18 29.69 -7.00
N ARG A 11 -6.28 28.92 -7.01
CA ARG A 11 -6.22 27.45 -6.81
C ARG A 11 -5.51 26.73 -7.95
N ARG A 12 -5.74 27.14 -9.20
CA ARG A 12 -5.03 26.58 -10.37
C ARG A 12 -3.54 26.93 -10.36
N SER A 13 -3.18 28.15 -9.98
CA SER A 13 -1.77 28.55 -9.87
C SER A 13 -1.04 27.85 -8.73
N SER A 14 -1.70 27.66 -7.57
CA SER A 14 -1.11 26.93 -6.45
C SER A 14 -0.95 25.44 -6.77
N GLN A 15 -1.92 24.83 -7.44
CA GLN A 15 -1.85 23.43 -7.87
C GLN A 15 -0.74 23.20 -8.91
N SER A 16 -0.58 24.12 -9.87
CA SER A 16 0.52 24.10 -10.85
C SER A 16 1.90 24.22 -10.17
N SER A 17 2.02 25.11 -9.18
CA SER A 17 3.26 25.27 -8.41
C SER A 17 3.62 24.04 -7.57
N SER A 18 2.62 23.39 -6.94
CA SER A 18 2.83 22.15 -6.19
C SER A 18 3.25 20.98 -7.09
N GLN A 19 2.67 20.86 -8.29
CA GLN A 19 3.04 19.81 -9.24
C GLN A 19 4.46 19.99 -9.77
N ALA A 20 4.87 21.22 -10.13
CA ALA A 20 6.24 21.51 -10.53
C ALA A 20 7.26 21.17 -9.43
N LYS A 21 6.90 21.40 -8.16
CA LYS A 21 7.72 21.02 -7.01
C LYS A 21 7.86 19.51 -6.87
N ILE A 22 6.76 18.76 -7.03
CA ILE A 22 6.77 17.29 -7.00
C ILE A 22 7.62 16.73 -8.14
N ASP A 23 7.44 17.23 -9.37
CA ASP A 23 8.20 16.81 -10.55
C ASP A 23 9.71 17.04 -10.35
N LYS A 24 10.09 18.17 -9.73
CA LYS A 24 11.49 18.44 -9.36
C LYS A 24 12.03 17.39 -8.39
N ILE A 25 11.30 17.07 -7.32
CA ILE A 25 11.75 16.08 -6.33
C ILE A 25 11.89 14.69 -6.96
N ILE A 26 10.93 14.29 -7.79
CA ILE A 26 11.01 13.03 -8.55
C ILE A 26 12.29 13.02 -9.39
N HIS A 27 12.55 14.08 -10.17
CA HIS A 27 13.74 14.17 -11.01
C HIS A 27 15.05 14.06 -10.21
N GLN A 28 15.14 14.76 -9.06
CA GLN A 28 16.31 14.68 -8.18
C GLN A 28 16.54 13.25 -7.67
N LEU A 29 15.48 12.58 -7.22
CA LEU A 29 15.55 11.22 -6.68
C LEU A 29 15.83 10.16 -7.76
N THR A 30 15.31 10.31 -8.97
CA THR A 30 15.45 9.26 -10.02
C THR A 30 16.67 9.45 -10.92
N THR A 31 17.07 10.70 -11.20
CA THR A 31 18.09 11.02 -12.20
C THR A 31 19.42 11.38 -11.55
N GLU A 32 19.42 12.29 -10.58
CA GLU A 32 20.66 12.75 -9.93
C GLU A 32 21.30 11.65 -9.07
N HIS A 33 20.47 10.82 -8.42
CA HIS A 33 20.92 9.65 -7.68
C HIS A 33 21.73 8.68 -8.55
N ARG A 34 21.25 8.40 -9.78
CA ARG A 34 21.92 7.47 -10.72
C ARG A 34 23.21 8.03 -11.31
N GLY A 35 23.34 9.36 -11.42
CA GLY A 35 24.54 10.04 -11.92
C GLY A 35 25.66 10.18 -10.89
N SER A 36 25.40 9.86 -9.62
CA SER A 36 26.36 10.00 -8.53
C SER A 36 27.32 8.80 -8.49
N ILE A 37 28.58 9.04 -8.89
CA ILE A 37 29.67 8.03 -8.95
C ILE A 37 29.94 7.38 -7.57
N HIS A 38 29.37 7.88 -6.47
CA HIS A 38 29.72 7.53 -5.09
C HIS A 38 28.54 7.20 -4.18
N ASN A 39 27.36 6.80 -4.69
CA ASN A 39 26.18 6.54 -3.84
C ASN A 39 25.88 7.71 -2.87
N ARG A 40 26.14 8.95 -3.30
CA ARG A 40 25.84 10.12 -2.45
C ARG A 40 24.32 10.28 -2.39
N ASN A 41 23.80 10.21 -1.17
CA ASN A 41 22.41 10.49 -0.87
C ASN A 41 21.96 11.82 -1.49
N VAL A 42 20.77 11.82 -2.10
CA VAL A 42 20.14 13.05 -2.58
C VAL A 42 19.74 13.90 -1.37
N ILE A 43 20.17 15.16 -1.34
CA ILE A 43 19.84 16.09 -0.26
C ILE A 43 18.60 16.88 -0.67
N LEU A 44 17.44 16.42 -0.22
CA LEU A 44 16.19 17.18 -0.31
C LEU A 44 16.11 18.21 0.81
N SER A 45 15.45 19.34 0.59
CA SER A 45 15.25 20.33 1.65
C SER A 45 14.20 19.86 2.66
N VAL A 46 14.36 20.24 3.93
CA VAL A 46 13.39 19.91 5.01
C VAL A 46 11.99 20.41 4.65
N GLU A 47 11.90 21.58 4.01
CA GLU A 47 10.63 22.18 3.60
C GLU A 47 9.95 21.40 2.48
N ASP A 48 10.73 20.82 1.57
CA ASP A 48 10.21 19.98 0.49
C ASP A 48 9.65 18.68 1.05
N ILE A 49 10.41 17.99 1.90
CA ILE A 49 9.96 16.75 2.55
C ILE A 49 8.70 17.01 3.38
N ARG A 50 8.71 18.06 4.21
CA ARG A 50 7.56 18.44 5.05
C ARG A 50 6.32 18.72 4.21
N SER A 51 6.48 19.46 3.10
CA SER A 51 5.39 19.77 2.18
C SER A 51 4.83 18.51 1.51
N VAL A 52 5.68 17.56 1.09
CA VAL A 52 5.25 16.28 0.53
C VAL A 52 4.46 15.46 1.57
N CYS A 53 4.97 15.35 2.81
CA CYS A 53 4.26 14.63 3.88
C CYS A 53 2.88 15.25 4.17
N MET A 54 2.78 16.58 4.23
CA MET A 54 1.49 17.24 4.47
C MET A 54 0.48 16.99 3.34
N MET A 55 0.91 17.10 2.08
CA MET A 55 0.04 16.81 0.93
C MET A 55 -0.35 15.33 0.87
N ALA A 56 0.59 14.41 1.13
CA ALA A 56 0.33 12.98 1.14
C ALA A 56 -0.65 12.60 2.25
N ARG A 57 -0.49 13.20 3.44
CA ARG A 57 -1.43 13.04 4.56
C ARG A 57 -2.86 13.42 4.17
N GLU A 58 -3.05 14.57 3.50
CA GLU A 58 -4.36 14.99 2.99
C GLU A 58 -4.90 14.01 1.94
N ALA A 59 -4.05 13.56 1.02
CA ALA A 59 -4.43 12.60 -0.01
C ALA A 59 -4.86 11.25 0.59
N PHE A 60 -4.18 10.76 1.63
CA PHE A 60 -4.57 9.53 2.30
C PHE A 60 -5.89 9.67 3.05
N LEU A 61 -6.10 10.77 3.78
CA LEU A 61 -7.36 11.04 4.49
C LEU A 61 -8.57 11.16 3.54
N ALA A 62 -8.34 11.57 2.29
CA ALA A 62 -9.39 11.67 1.28
C ALA A 62 -9.80 10.30 0.68
N GLN A 63 -9.03 9.23 0.91
CA GLN A 63 -9.33 7.87 0.46
C GLN A 63 -9.91 7.03 1.60
N PRO A 64 -10.73 6.00 1.35
CA PRO A 64 -11.18 5.07 2.39
C PRO A 64 -10.00 4.28 3.00
N MET A 65 -10.22 3.65 4.16
CA MET A 65 -9.21 2.79 4.81
C MET A 65 -8.95 1.50 4.02
N CYS A 66 -9.98 0.97 3.37
CA CYS A 66 -9.86 -0.06 2.36
C CYS A 66 -10.05 0.56 0.96
N ILE A 67 -8.97 0.69 0.20
CA ILE A 67 -9.00 1.33 -1.13
C ILE A 67 -9.38 0.36 -2.24
N GLU A 68 -10.15 0.83 -3.21
CA GLU A 68 -10.44 0.07 -4.42
C GLU A 68 -9.41 0.35 -5.51
N VAL A 69 -8.92 -0.70 -6.16
CA VAL A 69 -7.89 -0.60 -7.21
C VAL A 69 -8.30 -1.44 -8.41
N LYS A 70 -8.04 -0.94 -9.63
CA LYS A 70 -8.29 -1.69 -10.87
C LYS A 70 -7.02 -2.18 -11.54
N GLU A 71 -7.13 -3.36 -12.13
CA GLU A 71 -6.21 -3.91 -13.11
C GLU A 71 -6.13 -3.01 -14.38
N PRO A 72 -5.04 -3.12 -15.17
CA PRO A 72 -3.79 -3.81 -14.87
C PRO A 72 -2.95 -3.02 -13.85
N LEU A 73 -2.18 -3.74 -13.04
CA LEU A 73 -1.30 -3.15 -12.03
C LEU A 73 -0.08 -4.03 -11.71
N CYS A 74 0.85 -3.48 -10.95
CA CYS A 74 1.96 -4.18 -10.30
C CYS A 74 1.80 -4.05 -8.79
N VAL A 75 1.85 -5.17 -8.05
CA VAL A 75 1.80 -5.20 -6.60
C VAL A 75 3.21 -5.46 -6.07
N VAL A 76 3.62 -4.66 -5.09
CA VAL A 76 4.96 -4.62 -4.52
C VAL A 76 4.87 -4.82 -3.01
N GLY A 77 5.66 -5.76 -2.48
CA GLY A 77 5.79 -6.01 -1.05
C GLY A 77 6.78 -5.03 -0.40
N ASP A 78 7.45 -5.52 0.64
CA ASP A 78 8.38 -4.76 1.47
C ASP A 78 9.56 -4.21 0.66
N ILE A 79 10.01 -2.99 1.00
CA ILE A 79 11.16 -2.31 0.37
C ILE A 79 12.25 -1.96 1.39
N HIS A 80 11.87 -1.60 2.62
CA HIS A 80 12.80 -1.37 3.73
C HIS A 80 14.03 -0.53 3.37
N GLY A 81 13.83 0.66 2.82
CA GLY A 81 14.93 1.59 2.50
C GLY A 81 15.92 1.09 1.44
N GLN A 82 15.63 0.02 0.69
CA GLN A 82 16.43 -0.43 -0.46
C GLN A 82 16.11 0.39 -1.72
N PHE A 83 16.53 1.66 -1.72
CA PHE A 83 16.18 2.62 -2.76
C PHE A 83 16.63 2.21 -4.18
N ASP A 84 17.83 1.64 -4.32
CA ASP A 84 18.31 1.18 -5.63
C ASP A 84 17.45 0.03 -6.18
N ASP A 85 16.92 -0.83 -5.31
CA ASP A 85 16.02 -1.91 -5.72
C ASP A 85 14.63 -1.40 -6.05
N LEU A 86 14.13 -0.37 -5.34
CA LEU A 86 12.92 0.34 -5.74
C LEU A 86 13.06 0.94 -7.16
N LEU A 87 14.20 1.58 -7.46
CA LEU A 87 14.45 2.11 -8.79
C LEU A 87 14.49 1.01 -9.87
N ARG A 88 15.06 -0.16 -9.56
CA ARG A 88 15.01 -1.33 -10.46
C ARG A 88 13.57 -1.81 -10.69
N ILE A 89 12.75 -1.87 -9.65
CA ILE A 89 11.33 -2.26 -9.76
C ILE A 89 10.61 -1.36 -10.77
N PHE A 90 10.85 -0.05 -10.73
CA PHE A 90 10.27 0.89 -11.69
C PHE A 90 10.84 0.74 -13.10
N ASP A 91 12.14 0.46 -13.25
CA ASP A 91 12.74 0.21 -14.57
C ASP A 91 12.12 -1.02 -15.24
N TYR A 92 11.84 -2.08 -14.48
CA TYR A 92 11.30 -3.33 -15.03
C TYR A 92 9.79 -3.31 -15.25
N ASN A 93 9.05 -2.61 -14.39
CA ASN A 93 7.58 -2.62 -14.44
C ASN A 93 7.00 -1.38 -15.13
N ASN A 94 7.86 -0.47 -15.63
CA ASN A 94 7.54 0.90 -16.04
C ASN A 94 7.15 1.80 -14.87
N CYS A 95 7.57 3.06 -14.92
CA CYS A 95 7.31 4.06 -13.89
C CYS A 95 5.78 4.31 -13.67
N PRO A 96 5.36 4.77 -12.47
CA PRO A 96 3.96 5.13 -12.19
C PRO A 96 3.31 6.11 -13.17
N SER A 97 4.10 6.85 -13.96
CA SER A 97 3.59 7.67 -15.06
C SER A 97 2.85 6.87 -16.15
N SER A 98 3.13 5.57 -16.27
CA SER A 98 2.64 4.71 -17.36
C SER A 98 1.93 3.45 -16.87
N ARG A 99 2.07 3.09 -15.59
CA ARG A 99 1.49 1.86 -15.02
C ARG A 99 0.98 2.07 -13.60
N ARG A 100 -0.06 1.33 -13.21
CA ARG A 100 -0.54 1.31 -11.83
C ARG A 100 0.31 0.44 -10.91
N PHE A 101 0.51 0.90 -9.68
CA PHE A 101 1.21 0.21 -8.61
C PHE A 101 0.40 0.21 -7.33
N LEU A 102 0.41 -0.92 -6.62
CA LEU A 102 -0.04 -1.04 -5.24
C LEU A 102 1.13 -1.52 -4.39
N PHE A 103 1.56 -0.70 -3.43
CA PHE A 103 2.55 -1.10 -2.45
C PHE A 103 1.87 -1.55 -1.16
N LEU A 104 2.39 -2.63 -0.57
CA LEU A 104 1.79 -3.30 0.59
C LEU A 104 2.33 -2.81 1.94
N GLY A 105 3.17 -1.78 1.99
CA GLY A 105 3.76 -1.25 3.22
C GLY A 105 5.25 -1.57 3.37
N ASP A 106 5.80 -1.25 4.54
CA ASP A 106 7.19 -1.49 4.95
C ASP A 106 8.20 -0.83 4.00
N TYR A 107 8.09 0.48 3.92
CA TYR A 107 8.92 1.34 3.07
C TYR A 107 10.25 1.68 3.72
N VAL A 108 10.24 1.83 5.05
CA VAL A 108 11.34 2.37 5.85
C VAL A 108 11.94 1.32 6.78
N ASP A 109 12.96 1.73 7.54
CA ASP A 109 13.76 0.90 8.44
C ASP A 109 14.65 -0.12 7.71
N ARG A 110 15.64 -0.65 8.45
CA ARG A 110 16.59 -1.72 8.08
C ARG A 110 17.58 -1.35 6.97
N GLY A 111 17.09 -0.84 5.84
CA GLY A 111 17.93 -0.35 4.74
C GLY A 111 18.48 1.05 4.97
N LYS A 112 19.27 1.52 4.00
CA LYS A 112 20.12 2.72 4.14
C LYS A 112 19.46 4.02 3.68
N ASN A 113 18.40 3.93 2.87
CA ASN A 113 17.83 5.04 2.11
C ASN A 113 16.30 5.12 2.28
N SER A 114 15.83 5.02 3.54
CA SER A 114 14.40 5.02 3.85
C SER A 114 13.74 6.35 3.45
N ILE A 115 14.44 7.47 3.65
CA ILE A 115 13.92 8.81 3.30
C ILE A 115 13.70 8.91 1.79
N GLU A 116 14.65 8.47 0.97
CA GLU A 116 14.51 8.49 -0.49
C GLU A 116 13.34 7.62 -0.95
N VAL A 117 13.21 6.40 -0.41
CA VAL A 117 12.10 5.48 -0.73
C VAL A 117 10.76 6.12 -0.43
N ILE A 118 10.54 6.56 0.81
CA ILE A 118 9.21 7.02 1.23
C ILE A 118 8.82 8.34 0.55
N VAL A 119 9.78 9.24 0.35
CA VAL A 119 9.52 10.52 -0.33
C VAL A 119 9.23 10.31 -1.81
N LEU A 120 9.98 9.43 -2.51
CA LEU A 120 9.71 9.13 -3.91
C LEU A 120 8.30 8.55 -4.10
N LEU A 121 7.92 7.59 -3.26
CA LEU A 121 6.60 6.98 -3.31
C LEU A 121 5.49 8.01 -3.03
N MET A 122 5.63 8.85 -2.01
CA MET A 122 4.66 9.92 -1.73
C MET A 122 4.58 10.93 -2.89
N CYS A 123 5.70 11.29 -3.52
CA CYS A 123 5.71 12.13 -4.71
C CYS A 123 4.95 11.49 -5.87
N TYR A 124 5.16 10.20 -6.15
CA TYR A 124 4.38 9.50 -7.18
C TYR A 124 2.90 9.37 -6.82
N LYS A 125 2.56 9.15 -5.55
CA LYS A 125 1.17 9.15 -5.06
C LYS A 125 0.48 10.48 -5.36
N LEU A 126 1.16 11.58 -5.12
CA LEU A 126 0.63 12.92 -5.35
C LEU A 126 0.60 13.30 -6.84
N ARG A 127 1.55 12.79 -7.62
CA ARG A 127 1.67 13.09 -9.06
C ARG A 127 0.73 12.26 -9.93
N TYR A 128 0.49 11.01 -9.52
CA TYR A 128 -0.31 10.02 -10.23
C TYR A 128 -1.25 9.30 -9.25
N PRO A 129 -2.25 10.00 -8.69
CA PRO A 129 -3.10 9.47 -7.61
C PRO A 129 -3.90 8.22 -8.00
N ASP A 130 -4.17 8.03 -9.29
CA ASP A 130 -4.86 6.87 -9.88
C ASP A 130 -3.91 5.75 -10.35
N ASN A 131 -2.60 5.97 -10.23
CA ASN A 131 -1.58 5.01 -10.64
C ASN A 131 -0.65 4.57 -9.52
N LEU A 132 -0.57 5.27 -8.38
CA LEU A 132 0.22 4.79 -7.25
C LEU A 132 -0.62 4.76 -5.98
N TYR A 133 -0.72 3.58 -5.41
CA TYR A 133 -1.42 3.28 -4.18
C TYR A 133 -0.42 2.77 -3.14
N MET A 134 -0.57 3.20 -1.89
CA MET A 134 0.34 2.88 -0.80
C MET A 134 -0.49 2.44 0.39
N LEU A 135 -0.31 1.19 0.82
CA LEU A 135 -0.85 0.70 2.08
C LEU A 135 0.14 0.94 3.22
N ARG A 136 -0.37 0.93 4.44
CA ARG A 136 0.46 0.96 5.64
C ARG A 136 1.04 -0.43 5.92
N GLY A 137 2.31 -0.50 6.27
CA GLY A 137 2.94 -1.66 6.90
C GLY A 137 3.16 -1.46 8.40
N ASN A 138 3.64 -2.49 9.10
CA ASN A 138 3.90 -2.35 10.54
C ASN A 138 5.07 -1.40 10.82
N HIS A 139 6.01 -1.25 9.89
CA HIS A 139 7.11 -0.30 9.99
C HIS A 139 6.70 1.16 9.74
N GLU A 140 5.51 1.44 9.22
CA GLU A 140 4.96 2.80 9.21
C GLU A 140 4.33 3.14 10.58
N SER A 141 5.14 2.96 11.64
CA SER A 141 4.80 3.23 13.02
C SER A 141 5.98 3.81 13.78
N GLU A 142 5.68 4.78 14.64
CA GLU A 142 6.70 5.43 15.47
C GLU A 142 7.50 4.42 16.30
N VAL A 143 6.81 3.46 16.91
CA VAL A 143 7.43 2.49 17.82
C VAL A 143 8.51 1.68 17.11
N LEU A 144 8.23 1.14 15.91
CA LEU A 144 9.24 0.37 15.19
C LEU A 144 10.37 1.25 14.65
N ASN A 145 10.04 2.43 14.11
CA ASN A 145 11.05 3.32 13.52
C ASN A 145 12.10 3.78 14.53
N MET A 146 11.73 3.89 15.82
CA MET A 146 12.64 4.22 16.91
C MET A 146 13.70 3.13 17.16
N HIS A 147 13.44 1.88 16.75
CA HIS A 147 14.31 0.74 17.01
C HIS A 147 15.01 0.20 15.76
N TYR A 148 14.42 0.39 14.56
CA TYR A 148 14.88 -0.29 13.34
C TYR A 148 15.48 0.63 12.27
N GLY A 149 15.69 1.91 12.60
CA GLY A 149 16.68 2.77 11.92
C GLY A 149 16.13 4.07 11.33
N PHE A 150 14.84 4.18 11.04
CA PHE A 150 14.30 5.36 10.37
C PHE A 150 14.34 6.61 11.24
N TYR A 151 14.14 6.48 12.56
CA TYR A 151 14.35 7.57 13.50
C TYR A 151 15.80 8.08 13.46
N ASP A 152 16.77 7.17 13.51
CA ASP A 152 18.19 7.52 13.49
C ASP A 152 18.59 8.12 12.14
N GLU A 153 18.05 7.61 11.03
CA GLU A 153 18.24 8.19 9.71
C GLU A 153 17.74 9.65 9.66
N CYS A 154 16.51 9.90 10.12
CA CYS A 154 15.93 11.25 10.19
C CYS A 154 16.74 12.17 11.11
N LYS A 155 17.14 11.70 12.30
CA LYS A 155 17.91 12.47 13.28
C LYS A 155 19.28 12.83 12.74
N ARG A 156 19.97 11.90 12.07
CA ARG A 156 21.32 12.09 11.53
C ARG A 156 21.33 13.01 10.32
N ARG A 157 20.35 12.89 9.41
CA ARG A 157 20.33 13.63 8.14
C ARG A 157 19.56 14.94 8.22
N TYR A 158 18.61 15.05 9.14
CA TYR A 158 17.67 16.17 9.22
C TYR A 158 17.37 16.52 10.68
N THR A 159 16.14 16.28 11.15
CA THR A 159 15.70 16.65 12.49
C THR A 159 14.67 15.64 13.02
N ILE A 160 14.56 15.56 14.36
CA ILE A 160 13.52 14.77 15.04
C ILE A 160 12.11 15.31 14.70
N LYS A 161 11.99 16.63 14.46
CA LYS A 161 10.71 17.22 14.04
C LYS A 161 10.25 16.68 12.68
N LEU A 162 11.19 16.45 11.77
CA LEU A 162 10.88 15.85 10.47
C LEU A 162 10.44 14.38 10.61
N PHE A 163 11.08 13.61 11.49
CA PHE A 163 10.61 12.26 11.83
C PHE A 163 9.14 12.25 12.31
N LYS A 164 8.78 13.15 13.23
CA LYS A 164 7.38 13.28 13.68
C LYS A 164 6.42 13.63 12.53
N THR A 165 6.88 14.40 11.54
CA THR A 165 6.08 14.74 10.36
C THR A 165 5.80 13.50 9.49
N PHE A 166 6.74 12.57 9.37
CA PHE A 166 6.50 11.28 8.73
C PHE A 166 5.50 10.44 9.52
N VAL A 167 5.65 10.35 10.85
CA VAL A 167 4.71 9.62 11.72
C VAL A 167 3.28 10.17 11.57
N ASP A 168 3.10 11.48 11.57
CA ASP A 168 1.79 12.12 11.37
C ASP A 168 1.18 11.79 10.00
N CYS A 169 2.02 11.55 8.99
CA CYS A 169 1.59 11.11 7.66
C CYS A 169 1.21 9.62 7.67
N TYR A 170 2.05 8.75 8.25
CA TYR A 170 1.81 7.30 8.36
C TYR A 170 0.50 6.98 9.05
N ASN A 171 0.17 7.73 10.11
CA ASN A 171 -1.06 7.56 10.87
C ASN A 171 -2.34 7.77 10.03
N CYS A 172 -2.22 8.33 8.82
CA CYS A 172 -3.33 8.55 7.90
C CYS A 172 -3.42 7.54 6.75
N MET A 173 -2.46 6.62 6.61
CA MET A 173 -2.41 5.71 5.46
C MET A 173 -3.58 4.70 5.46
N PRO A 174 -4.09 4.30 4.28
CA PRO A 174 -5.01 3.18 4.17
C PRO A 174 -4.29 1.87 4.52
N VAL A 175 -5.03 0.86 4.95
CA VAL A 175 -4.47 -0.37 5.55
C VAL A 175 -4.77 -1.62 4.74
N ALA A 176 -5.73 -1.53 3.82
CA ALA A 176 -6.08 -2.61 2.93
C ALA A 176 -6.46 -2.09 1.54
N ALA A 177 -6.43 -2.97 0.55
CA ALA A 177 -6.99 -2.71 -0.76
C ALA A 177 -7.81 -3.89 -1.27
N VAL A 178 -8.78 -3.61 -2.14
CA VAL A 178 -9.47 -4.62 -2.93
C VAL A 178 -9.19 -4.35 -4.41
N ILE A 179 -8.52 -5.29 -5.06
CA ILE A 179 -8.24 -5.22 -6.49
C ILE A 179 -9.38 -5.90 -7.25
N SER A 180 -10.02 -5.14 -8.13
CA SER A 180 -11.05 -5.62 -9.07
C SER A 180 -12.20 -6.39 -8.40
N ASN A 181 -12.49 -6.11 -7.13
CA ASN A 181 -13.47 -6.85 -6.31
C ASN A 181 -13.18 -8.35 -6.14
N ARG A 182 -11.94 -8.81 -6.41
CA ARG A 182 -11.58 -10.23 -6.37
C ARG A 182 -10.38 -10.54 -5.48
N ILE A 183 -9.48 -9.57 -5.26
CA ILE A 183 -8.24 -9.80 -4.51
C ILE A 183 -8.19 -8.87 -3.30
N PHE A 184 -8.15 -9.42 -2.11
CA PHE A 184 -7.93 -8.67 -0.88
C PHE A 184 -6.43 -8.48 -0.63
N CYS A 185 -6.00 -7.26 -0.33
CA CYS A 185 -4.61 -6.93 -0.09
C CYS A 185 -4.44 -6.23 1.26
N CYS A 186 -3.42 -6.60 2.01
CA CYS A 186 -2.98 -5.93 3.25
C CYS A 186 -1.50 -6.20 3.47
N HIS A 187 -0.88 -5.59 4.49
CA HIS A 187 0.52 -5.87 4.81
C HIS A 187 0.67 -7.19 5.57
N GLY A 188 0.02 -7.24 6.74
CA GLY A 188 -0.12 -8.34 7.67
C GLY A 188 -0.97 -9.46 7.08
N GLY A 189 -2.15 -9.67 7.64
CA GLY A 189 -3.03 -10.71 7.17
C GLY A 189 -4.44 -10.52 7.70
N LEU A 190 -5.09 -11.64 8.01
CA LEU A 190 -6.46 -11.63 8.48
C LEU A 190 -6.54 -11.36 9.99
N SER A 191 -7.68 -10.84 10.44
CA SER A 191 -7.97 -10.64 11.86
C SER A 191 -9.18 -11.47 12.29
N PRO A 192 -9.21 -12.00 13.53
CA PRO A 192 -10.43 -12.55 14.12
C PRO A 192 -11.54 -11.49 14.26
N ASP A 193 -11.17 -10.21 14.29
CA ASP A 193 -12.10 -9.08 14.38
C ASP A 193 -12.55 -8.58 12.99
N LEU A 194 -12.05 -9.16 11.89
CA LEU A 194 -12.44 -8.80 10.53
C LEU A 194 -13.61 -9.67 10.07
N SER A 195 -14.83 -9.12 10.13
CA SER A 195 -16.05 -9.79 9.64
C SER A 195 -16.45 -9.32 8.25
N THR A 196 -16.28 -8.03 7.95
CA THR A 196 -16.61 -7.39 6.67
C THR A 196 -15.55 -6.38 6.28
N ILE A 197 -15.46 -6.06 4.98
CA ILE A 197 -14.58 -4.96 4.51
C ILE A 197 -14.97 -3.62 5.16
N GLU A 198 -16.24 -3.45 5.53
CA GLU A 198 -16.71 -2.22 6.16
C GLU A 198 -16.14 -2.04 7.58
N ASP A 199 -15.77 -3.11 8.27
CA ASP A 199 -15.08 -3.03 9.56
C ASP A 199 -13.74 -2.28 9.42
N ILE A 200 -13.07 -2.44 8.27
CA ILE A 200 -11.83 -1.71 7.95
C ILE A 200 -12.13 -0.23 7.71
N ASN A 201 -13.23 0.09 7.01
CA ASN A 201 -13.62 1.46 6.72
C ASN A 201 -14.06 2.26 7.95
N HIS A 202 -14.52 1.58 9.01
CA HIS A 202 -14.84 2.19 10.30
C HIS A 202 -13.61 2.52 11.16
N LEU A 203 -12.40 2.08 10.79
CA LEU A 203 -11.18 2.46 11.51
C LEU A 203 -10.93 3.97 11.36
N GLU A 204 -10.91 4.67 12.49
CA GLU A 204 -10.65 6.11 12.52
C GLU A 204 -9.20 6.45 12.16
N ARG A 205 -9.02 7.62 11.54
CA ARG A 205 -7.70 8.20 11.25
C ARG A 205 -7.67 9.68 11.65
N PRO A 206 -6.50 10.22 12.06
CA PRO A 206 -5.21 9.54 12.20
C PRO A 206 -5.16 8.57 13.39
N ALA A 207 -4.51 7.41 13.24
CA ALA A 207 -4.38 6.42 14.30
C ALA A 207 -2.96 5.83 14.38
N GLN A 208 -2.45 5.64 15.60
CA GLN A 208 -1.27 4.80 15.84
C GLN A 208 -1.68 3.32 15.77
N ILE A 209 -0.75 2.43 15.41
CA ILE A 209 -1.01 0.99 15.42
C ILE A 209 -1.13 0.51 16.87
N PRO A 210 -2.28 -0.04 17.31
CA PRO A 210 -2.45 -0.56 18.65
C PRO A 210 -1.69 -1.89 18.82
N VAL A 211 -1.53 -2.33 20.06
CA VAL A 211 -0.87 -3.61 20.38
C VAL A 211 -1.73 -4.85 20.09
N LYS A 212 -3.03 -4.67 19.79
CA LYS A 212 -4.00 -5.74 19.48
C LYS A 212 -5.21 -5.21 18.71
N GLY A 213 -6.01 -6.11 18.16
CA GLY A 213 -7.26 -5.83 17.46
C GLY A 213 -7.07 -5.61 15.96
N LEU A 214 -8.17 -5.35 15.24
CA LEU A 214 -8.21 -5.30 13.77
C LEU A 214 -7.05 -4.55 13.10
N LEU A 215 -6.76 -3.31 13.51
CA LEU A 215 -5.68 -2.52 12.92
C LEU A 215 -4.29 -3.13 13.19
N CYS A 216 -4.09 -3.76 14.35
CA CYS A 216 -2.86 -4.48 14.64
C CYS A 216 -2.72 -5.69 13.72
N ASP A 217 -3.78 -6.50 13.61
CA ASP A 217 -3.73 -7.78 12.90
C ASP A 217 -3.58 -7.63 11.39
N LEU A 218 -4.20 -6.60 10.80
CA LEU A 218 -4.01 -6.25 9.39
C LEU A 218 -2.55 -5.93 9.04
N MET A 219 -1.73 -5.57 10.04
CA MET A 219 -0.31 -5.21 9.88
C MET A 219 0.65 -6.30 10.39
N TRP A 220 0.21 -7.21 11.27
CA TRP A 220 1.11 -8.10 12.00
C TRP A 220 0.81 -9.59 11.94
N SER A 221 -0.40 -9.99 11.51
CA SER A 221 -0.75 -11.41 11.49
C SER A 221 -0.02 -12.15 10.37
N ASP A 222 0.21 -13.44 10.59
CA ASP A 222 0.94 -14.30 9.65
C ASP A 222 0.16 -15.59 9.35
N PRO A 223 0.16 -16.07 8.08
CA PRO A 223 -0.30 -17.41 7.77
C PRO A 223 0.65 -18.47 8.37
N GLU A 224 0.09 -19.55 8.90
CA GLU A 224 0.87 -20.66 9.45
C GLU A 224 0.18 -22.02 9.17
N ASN A 225 0.95 -23.12 9.19
CA ASN A 225 0.43 -24.48 9.02
C ASN A 225 -0.29 -24.99 10.28
N ILE A 226 -1.33 -24.27 10.69
CA ILE A 226 -2.19 -24.56 11.83
C ILE A 226 -3.66 -24.64 11.40
N PHE A 227 -4.53 -25.03 12.32
CA PHE A 227 -5.98 -24.93 12.17
C PHE A 227 -6.52 -23.77 13.01
N GLY A 228 -7.36 -22.92 12.43
CA GLY A 228 -7.95 -21.79 13.12
C GLY A 228 -6.97 -20.65 13.37
N TRP A 229 -7.06 -20.03 14.54
CA TRP A 229 -6.19 -18.94 14.99
C TRP A 229 -5.14 -19.45 15.99
N GLY A 230 -3.91 -18.98 15.88
CA GLY A 230 -2.79 -19.34 16.74
C GLY A 230 -2.09 -18.13 17.35
N LYS A 231 -1.16 -18.42 18.26
CA LYS A 231 -0.29 -17.39 18.86
C LYS A 231 0.83 -17.07 17.87
N ASN A 232 1.06 -15.79 17.60
CA ASN A 232 2.17 -15.38 16.76
C ASN A 232 3.50 -15.35 17.53
N ASN A 233 4.54 -15.95 16.96
CA ASN A 233 5.90 -16.00 17.51
C ASN A 233 6.58 -14.61 17.56
N ARG A 234 6.06 -13.62 16.84
CA ARG A 234 6.48 -12.21 16.95
C ARG A 234 6.12 -11.57 18.30
N GLY A 235 5.27 -12.21 19.11
CA GLY A 235 4.80 -11.67 20.39
C GLY A 235 3.72 -10.60 20.25
N VAL A 236 3.19 -10.39 19.04
CA VAL A 236 2.13 -9.43 18.70
C VAL A 236 1.19 -10.07 17.67
N SER A 237 -0.09 -9.74 17.72
CA SER A 237 -1.14 -10.30 16.85
C SER A 237 -1.25 -11.84 16.93
N VAL A 238 -1.76 -12.47 15.87
CA VAL A 238 -2.15 -13.86 15.76
C VAL A 238 -1.55 -14.51 14.51
N THR A 239 -1.50 -15.84 14.49
CA THR A 239 -1.31 -16.61 13.26
C THR A 239 -2.64 -17.19 12.80
N PHE A 240 -2.77 -17.52 11.51
CA PHE A 240 -4.01 -18.08 10.96
C PHE A 240 -3.77 -19.22 9.99
N GLY A 241 -4.63 -20.22 10.09
CA GLY A 241 -4.61 -21.44 9.30
C GLY A 241 -5.22 -21.28 7.91
N ARG A 242 -5.03 -22.33 7.10
CA ARG A 242 -5.63 -22.43 5.77
C ARG A 242 -7.16 -22.37 5.79
N ASP A 243 -7.80 -22.92 6.82
CA ASP A 243 -9.25 -22.90 6.99
C ASP A 243 -9.80 -21.47 7.14
N ILE A 244 -9.04 -20.59 7.80
CA ILE A 244 -9.37 -19.17 7.94
C ILE A 244 -9.32 -18.46 6.58
N VAL A 245 -8.27 -18.71 5.79
CA VAL A 245 -8.14 -18.19 4.42
C VAL A 245 -9.29 -18.64 3.53
N GLU A 246 -9.57 -19.94 3.52
CA GLU A 246 -10.64 -20.53 2.70
C GLU A 246 -12.02 -19.98 3.07
N ARG A 247 -12.28 -19.78 4.38
CA ARG A 247 -13.52 -19.18 4.87
C ARG A 247 -13.65 -17.72 4.48
N PHE A 248 -12.60 -16.92 4.67
CA PHE A 248 -12.59 -15.50 4.32
C PHE A 248 -12.89 -15.31 2.83
N ILE A 249 -12.17 -16.03 1.97
CA ILE A 249 -12.36 -15.96 0.51
C ILE A 249 -13.78 -16.31 0.10
N ARG A 250 -14.37 -17.35 0.71
CA ARG A 250 -15.75 -17.75 0.44
C ARG A 250 -16.77 -16.71 0.90
N ASN A 251 -16.60 -16.18 2.10
CA ASN A 251 -17.54 -15.23 2.70
C ASN A 251 -17.59 -13.88 1.97
N HIS A 252 -16.47 -13.48 1.36
CA HIS A 252 -16.37 -12.21 0.64
C HIS A 252 -16.45 -12.37 -0.89
N ASP A 253 -16.61 -13.59 -1.40
CA ASP A 253 -16.48 -13.95 -2.81
C ASP A 253 -15.21 -13.34 -3.47
N PHE A 254 -14.10 -13.48 -2.78
CA PHE A 254 -12.78 -13.22 -3.34
C PHE A 254 -12.24 -14.47 -4.04
N ASP A 255 -11.09 -14.34 -4.66
CA ASP A 255 -10.31 -15.45 -5.20
C ASP A 255 -8.96 -15.61 -4.49
N LEU A 256 -8.44 -14.52 -3.93
CA LEU A 256 -7.06 -14.43 -3.52
C LEU A 256 -6.86 -13.38 -2.42
N ILE A 257 -5.94 -13.69 -1.50
CA ILE A 257 -5.34 -12.73 -0.57
C ILE A 257 -3.89 -12.47 -1.02
N VAL A 258 -3.47 -11.22 -1.05
CA VAL A 258 -2.08 -10.83 -1.32
C VAL A 258 -1.55 -10.02 -0.15
N ARG A 259 -0.44 -10.46 0.43
CA ARG A 259 0.15 -9.87 1.63
C ARG A 259 1.68 -9.80 1.55
N ALA A 260 2.34 -9.19 2.54
CA ALA A 260 3.79 -8.96 2.54
C ALA A 260 4.51 -9.45 3.83
N HIS A 261 5.32 -8.63 4.52
CA HIS A 261 5.78 -8.79 5.93
C HIS A 261 6.69 -9.99 6.30
N GLN A 262 6.68 -11.06 5.51
CA GLN A 262 7.52 -12.25 5.70
C GLN A 262 8.50 -12.37 4.54
N VAL A 263 9.78 -12.43 4.88
CA VAL A 263 10.83 -12.76 3.92
C VAL A 263 10.58 -14.17 3.40
N VAL A 264 10.55 -14.32 2.08
CA VAL A 264 10.35 -15.60 1.39
C VAL A 264 11.45 -15.76 0.32
N GLU A 265 11.95 -16.97 0.15
CA GLU A 265 13.19 -17.27 -0.60
C GLU A 265 13.16 -16.69 -2.03
N GLU A 266 12.07 -16.92 -2.78
CA GLU A 266 11.92 -16.48 -4.17
C GLU A 266 11.26 -15.09 -4.30
N GLY A 267 11.11 -14.35 -3.19
CA GLY A 267 10.39 -13.08 -3.14
C GLY A 267 8.86 -13.22 -3.24
N PHE A 268 8.34 -14.41 -3.52
CA PHE A 268 6.91 -14.73 -3.35
C PHE A 268 6.71 -16.16 -2.85
N GLU A 269 5.61 -16.40 -2.13
CA GLU A 269 5.24 -17.74 -1.67
C GLU A 269 3.72 -17.94 -1.71
N PHE A 270 3.27 -19.14 -2.10
CA PHE A 270 1.87 -19.52 -2.06
C PHE A 270 1.50 -20.22 -0.75
N PHE A 271 0.33 -19.88 -0.21
CA PHE A 271 -0.29 -20.56 0.91
C PHE A 271 -1.74 -20.96 0.57
N ALA A 272 -2.33 -21.87 1.36
CA ALA A 272 -3.74 -22.26 1.26
C ALA A 272 -4.20 -22.63 -0.17
N LYS A 273 -3.54 -23.63 -0.81
CA LYS A 273 -3.83 -24.01 -2.21
C LYS A 273 -3.77 -22.82 -3.19
N ARG A 274 -2.77 -21.95 -3.03
CA ARG A 274 -2.53 -20.74 -3.84
C ARG A 274 -3.62 -19.67 -3.71
N GLN A 275 -4.41 -19.72 -2.64
CA GLN A 275 -5.42 -18.70 -2.32
C GLN A 275 -4.87 -17.55 -1.47
N LEU A 276 -3.63 -17.67 -0.98
CA LEU A 276 -2.88 -16.56 -0.41
C LEU A 276 -1.50 -16.50 -1.05
N ILE A 277 -1.02 -15.29 -1.31
CA ILE A 277 0.34 -15.00 -1.76
C ILE A 277 1.00 -14.07 -0.74
N THR A 278 2.18 -14.46 -0.28
CA THR A 278 3.13 -13.57 0.40
C THR A 278 4.07 -12.99 -0.66
N LEU A 279 4.29 -11.67 -0.65
CA LEU A 279 5.20 -10.94 -1.54
C LEU A 279 6.25 -10.20 -0.72
N PHE A 280 7.51 -10.31 -1.14
CA PHE A 280 8.63 -9.59 -0.54
C PHE A 280 9.51 -9.03 -1.66
N SER A 281 9.71 -7.71 -1.67
CA SER A 281 10.33 -7.00 -2.80
C SER A 281 11.74 -6.46 -2.50
N ALA A 282 12.29 -6.75 -1.31
CA ALA A 282 13.65 -6.39 -0.90
C ALA A 282 14.59 -7.62 -1.01
N PRO A 283 15.36 -7.77 -2.11
CA PRO A 283 16.31 -8.87 -2.29
C PRO A 283 17.50 -8.70 -1.34
N ASN A 284 18.09 -9.82 -0.90
CA ASN A 284 19.17 -9.85 0.09
C ASN A 284 18.86 -8.99 1.30
N TYR A 285 17.71 -9.27 1.91
CA TYR A 285 17.16 -8.45 2.98
C TYR A 285 18.18 -8.29 4.12
N CYS A 286 18.35 -7.07 4.61
CA CYS A 286 19.36 -6.70 5.62
C CYS A 286 20.82 -7.06 5.30
N GLY A 287 21.15 -7.62 4.13
CA GLY A 287 22.46 -8.23 3.88
C GLY A 287 22.69 -9.56 4.60
N GLU A 288 21.64 -10.15 5.17
CA GLU A 288 21.69 -11.34 6.02
C GLU A 288 20.97 -12.55 5.40
N PHE A 289 20.04 -12.30 4.48
CA PHE A 289 19.24 -13.31 3.80
C PHE A 289 19.71 -13.46 2.35
N ASP A 290 19.59 -14.65 1.78
CA ASP A 290 19.90 -14.88 0.36
C ASP A 290 18.63 -14.81 -0.52
N ASN A 291 17.56 -14.19 -0.03
CA ASN A 291 16.28 -14.13 -0.73
C ASN A 291 16.33 -13.26 -2.01
N ALA A 292 15.56 -13.66 -3.01
CA ALA A 292 15.19 -12.81 -4.12
C ALA A 292 14.11 -11.79 -3.72
N GLY A 293 13.93 -10.77 -4.54
CA GLY A 293 12.76 -9.89 -4.50
C GLY A 293 11.80 -10.26 -5.61
N ALA A 294 10.49 -10.13 -5.38
CA ALA A 294 9.50 -10.29 -6.44
C ALA A 294 8.47 -9.17 -6.46
N THR A 295 7.86 -8.98 -7.62
CA THR A 295 6.64 -8.17 -7.79
C THR A 295 5.57 -8.99 -8.49
N MET A 296 4.30 -8.80 -8.11
CA MET A 296 3.16 -9.47 -8.72
C MET A 296 2.50 -8.58 -9.76
N ASN A 297 2.46 -9.02 -11.00
CA ASN A 297 1.86 -8.32 -12.12
C ASN A 297 0.48 -8.92 -12.42
N LEU A 298 -0.55 -8.09 -12.41
CA LEU A 298 -1.90 -8.47 -12.80
C LEU A 298 -2.26 -7.75 -14.10
N ASN A 299 -2.58 -8.52 -15.14
CA ASN A 299 -3.00 -7.96 -16.43
C ASN A 299 -4.52 -7.73 -16.49
N SER A 300 -5.02 -7.20 -17.61
CA SER A 300 -6.45 -6.92 -17.81
C SER A 300 -7.35 -8.17 -17.86
N ASP A 301 -6.78 -9.36 -18.05
CA ASP A 301 -7.50 -10.64 -18.00
C ASP A 301 -7.49 -11.26 -16.58
N LEU A 302 -7.03 -10.50 -15.59
CA LEU A 302 -6.79 -10.95 -14.21
C LEU A 302 -5.85 -12.16 -14.12
N LYS A 303 -4.92 -12.29 -15.07
CA LYS A 303 -3.83 -13.26 -15.02
C LYS A 303 -2.68 -12.68 -14.22
N ILE A 304 -2.19 -13.47 -13.27
CA ILE A 304 -1.06 -13.11 -12.43
C ILE A 304 0.24 -13.64 -13.06
N SER A 305 1.27 -12.81 -13.06
CA SER A 305 2.65 -13.23 -13.28
C SER A 305 3.58 -12.58 -12.27
N PHE A 306 4.68 -13.24 -11.91
CA PHE A 306 5.67 -12.67 -11.00
C PHE A 306 6.90 -12.23 -11.78
N HIS A 307 7.45 -11.06 -11.46
CA HIS A 307 8.81 -10.70 -11.88
C HIS A 307 9.73 -10.87 -10.67
N VAL A 308 10.58 -11.89 -10.72
CA VAL A 308 11.57 -12.20 -9.67
C VAL A 308 12.91 -11.57 -10.04
N PHE A 309 13.62 -10.99 -9.08
CA PHE A 309 14.92 -10.38 -9.28
C PHE A 309 15.88 -10.70 -8.13
N SER A 310 17.06 -11.19 -8.51
CA SER A 310 18.10 -11.57 -7.56
C SER A 310 18.85 -10.35 -6.98
N PRO A 311 19.53 -10.54 -5.84
CA PRO A 311 20.45 -9.56 -5.28
C PRO A 311 21.53 -9.12 -6.28
N LYS A 312 22.00 -7.88 -6.17
CA LYS A 312 23.20 -7.44 -6.91
C LYS A 312 24.45 -8.01 -6.22
N ILE A 313 25.16 -8.92 -6.86
CA ILE A 313 26.47 -9.40 -6.41
C ILE A 313 27.56 -8.68 -7.21
N GLY A 314 28.50 -8.01 -6.54
CA GLY A 314 29.67 -7.39 -7.18
C GLY A 314 29.37 -6.23 -8.14
N GLY A 315 28.29 -5.48 -7.93
CA GLY A 315 27.95 -4.29 -8.73
C GLY A 315 27.35 -4.58 -10.11
N ARG A 316 27.26 -5.86 -10.52
CA ARG A 316 26.50 -6.28 -11.70
C ARG A 316 25.16 -6.85 -11.23
N ALA A 317 24.06 -6.27 -11.72
CA ALA A 317 22.77 -6.91 -11.59
C ALA A 317 22.80 -8.20 -12.39
N ILE A 318 22.63 -9.35 -11.75
CA ILE A 318 22.30 -10.58 -12.47
C ILE A 318 20.83 -10.40 -12.88
N THR A 319 20.62 -9.90 -14.09
CA THR A 319 19.30 -9.67 -14.69
C THR A 319 18.72 -10.99 -15.18
N ASN A 320 18.31 -11.85 -14.25
CA ASN A 320 17.43 -12.97 -14.56
C ASN A 320 16.04 -12.63 -14.02
N ILE A 321 15.26 -11.90 -14.81
CA ILE A 321 13.83 -11.77 -14.52
C ILE A 321 13.15 -13.03 -15.01
N ILE A 322 12.70 -13.83 -14.06
CA ILE A 322 11.90 -15.01 -14.35
C ILE A 322 10.45 -14.59 -14.24
N THR A 323 9.73 -14.63 -15.36
CA THR A 323 8.28 -14.46 -15.37
C THR A 323 7.63 -15.79 -15.00
N VAL A 324 7.14 -15.90 -13.76
CA VAL A 324 6.44 -17.10 -13.29
C VAL A 324 4.94 -16.91 -13.43
N ALA A 325 4.22 -17.87 -14.03
CA ALA A 325 2.76 -17.82 -14.12
C ALA A 325 2.09 -18.08 -12.75
N GLY A 326 1.21 -17.18 -12.35
CA GLY A 326 0.40 -17.28 -11.14
C GLY A 326 -0.99 -17.89 -11.37
N PRO A 327 -1.84 -17.92 -10.33
CA PRO A 327 -3.23 -18.34 -10.48
C PRO A 327 -4.01 -17.35 -11.35
N GLN A 328 -5.05 -17.85 -12.04
CA GLN A 328 -6.00 -17.01 -12.74
C GLN A 328 -7.17 -16.69 -11.81
N VAL A 329 -7.45 -15.40 -11.65
CA VAL A 329 -8.58 -14.90 -10.87
C VAL A 329 -9.85 -14.94 -11.75
N ARG A 330 -11.02 -15.19 -11.15
CA ARG A 330 -12.26 -15.35 -11.92
C ARG A 330 -12.70 -14.01 -12.50
N ILE A 331 -12.98 -13.98 -13.80
CA ILE A 331 -13.59 -12.82 -14.47
C ILE A 331 -15.10 -12.85 -14.19
N ARG A 332 -15.65 -11.79 -13.57
CA ARG A 332 -17.11 -11.62 -13.52
C ARG A 332 -17.60 -10.98 -14.81
N ASN A 333 -18.54 -11.63 -15.50
CA ASN A 333 -19.37 -10.96 -16.50
C ASN A 333 -20.30 -9.99 -15.76
N LEU A 334 -19.99 -8.69 -15.82
CA LEU A 334 -20.82 -7.59 -15.28
C LEU A 334 -22.27 -7.59 -15.81
N GLN A 335 -22.58 -8.39 -16.83
CA GLN A 335 -23.93 -8.57 -17.39
C GLN A 335 -24.87 -9.46 -16.56
N SER A 336 -24.43 -10.02 -15.42
CA SER A 336 -25.25 -10.95 -14.62
C SER A 336 -25.58 -10.46 -13.20
N MET A 337 -25.39 -9.17 -12.91
CA MET A 337 -26.06 -8.58 -11.74
C MET A 337 -27.57 -8.63 -12.04
N PRO A 338 -28.41 -9.30 -11.21
CA PRO A 338 -29.84 -9.09 -11.31
C PRO A 338 -30.05 -7.59 -11.13
N THR A 339 -30.77 -6.96 -12.05
CA THR A 339 -31.33 -5.64 -11.79
C THR A 339 -32.20 -5.79 -10.55
N GLU A 340 -31.67 -5.41 -9.38
CA GLU A 340 -32.51 -5.16 -8.23
C GLU A 340 -33.55 -4.14 -8.68
N ASN A 341 -34.81 -4.55 -8.62
CA ASN A 341 -35.94 -3.64 -8.74
C ASN A 341 -35.74 -2.53 -7.72
N GLN A 342 -35.27 -1.37 -8.16
CA GLN A 342 -35.46 -0.13 -7.44
C GLN A 342 -36.98 0.03 -7.26
N PRO A 343 -37.51 0.11 -6.03
CA PRO A 343 -38.80 0.75 -5.84
C PRO A 343 -38.60 2.20 -6.28
N GLY A 344 -39.36 2.62 -7.30
CA GLY A 344 -39.24 3.96 -7.86
C GLY A 344 -39.27 5.04 -6.80
N LEU A 345 -38.44 6.06 -7.01
CA LEU A 345 -38.59 7.40 -6.46
C LEU A 345 -40.03 7.89 -6.74
N GLY A 346 -40.97 7.55 -5.87
CA GLY A 346 -42.40 7.83 -6.08
C GLY A 346 -43.30 7.54 -4.88
N GLU A 347 -42.91 6.62 -3.97
CA GLU A 347 -43.78 6.26 -2.83
C GLU A 347 -43.28 6.68 -1.44
N GLN A 348 -42.08 7.26 -1.32
CA GLN A 348 -41.58 7.76 -0.02
C GLN A 348 -42.04 9.18 0.36
N LEU A 349 -42.85 9.86 -0.47
CA LEU A 349 -43.38 11.19 -0.17
C LEU A 349 -44.84 11.20 0.34
N LEU A 350 -45.53 10.05 0.42
CA LEU A 350 -46.91 9.99 0.92
C LEU A 350 -47.07 9.48 2.36
N ARG A 351 -46.01 9.02 3.03
CA ARG A 351 -46.09 8.48 4.40
C ARG A 351 -45.80 9.49 5.51
N TYR A 352 -45.49 10.74 5.19
CA TYR A 352 -45.25 11.82 6.15
C TYR A 352 -46.40 12.82 6.32
N LYS A 353 -47.56 12.62 5.67
CA LYS A 353 -48.72 13.53 5.75
C LYS A 353 -50.02 12.95 6.31
N THR A 354 -50.00 11.76 6.92
CA THR A 354 -51.21 11.10 7.46
C THR A 354 -51.10 10.69 8.93
N ARG A 355 -50.24 11.34 9.72
CA ARG A 355 -50.22 11.19 11.20
C ARG A 355 -50.80 12.34 12.00
N GLU A 356 -51.32 13.37 11.35
CA GLU A 356 -52.16 14.38 12.00
C GLU A 356 -53.51 14.48 11.30
N THR A 357 -54.44 13.59 11.65
CA THR A 357 -55.90 13.80 11.67
C THR A 357 -56.60 12.44 11.81
N LYS A 358 -56.85 12.03 13.06
CA LYS A 358 -58.16 11.57 13.55
C LYS A 358 -58.01 11.02 14.97
N LYS A 359 -58.49 11.83 15.91
CA LYS A 359 -58.81 11.48 17.29
C LYS A 359 -59.95 10.46 17.32
N GLN A 360 -59.90 9.53 18.27
CA GLN A 360 -60.95 9.34 19.28
C GLN A 360 -60.33 8.74 20.53
#